data_AF-A0A0A6ZJ90-F1
#
_entry.id   AF-A0A0A6ZJ90-F1
#
_cell.length_a   1.000
_cell.length_b   1.000
_cell.length_c   1.000
_cell.angle_alpha   90.00
_cell.angle_beta   90.00
_cell.angle_gamma   90.00
#
_symmetry.space_group_name_H-M   'P 1'
#
loop_
_entity.id
_entity.type
_entity.pdbx_description
1 polymer ?
#
loop_
_entity_poly.entity_id
_entity_poly.type
_entity_poly.pdbx_seq_one_letter_code
_entity_poly.pdbx_strand_id
1 'polypeptide(L)'
;AFRVADDVLRQGVQGISDIITIPGLVNVDFADVRAVMADAGSALMGIGIGSGKSRAKEGAVAAISSPLLESSIEGAKGVVFNITGGQD
;
A
#
# COMPACT_ATOMS: atom_id res chain seq x y z
N ALA A 1 12.94 -15.76 -9.92
CA ALA A 1 13.33 -14.73 -8.92
C ALA A 1 13.03 -13.32 -9.43
N PHE A 2 13.63 -12.87 -10.54
CA PHE A 2 13.44 -11.49 -11.06
C PHE A 2 11.99 -11.07 -11.28
N ARG A 3 11.14 -11.98 -11.78
CA ARG A 3 9.70 -11.71 -11.96
C ARG A 3 8.97 -11.28 -10.69
N VAL A 4 9.41 -11.72 -9.52
CA VAL A 4 8.78 -11.35 -8.24
C VAL A 4 9.21 -9.93 -7.85
N ALA A 5 10.47 -9.57 -8.07
CA ALA A 5 10.95 -8.21 -7.84
C ALA A 5 10.26 -7.20 -8.78
N ASP A 6 10.11 -7.56 -10.06
CA ASP A 6 9.37 -6.74 -11.03
C ASP A 6 7.90 -6.55 -10.61
N ASP A 7 7.27 -7.61 -10.10
CA ASP A 7 5.88 -7.53 -9.63
C ASP A 7 5.74 -6.64 -8.39
N VAL A 8 6.69 -6.71 -7.44
CA VAL A 8 6.72 -5.83 -6.27
C VAL A 8 6.90 -4.36 -6.67
N LEU A 9 7.83 -4.08 -7.59
CA LEU A 9 8.03 -2.72 -8.11
C LEU A 9 6.78 -2.21 -8.83
N ARG A 10 6.16 -3.05 -9.66
CA ARG A 10 4.90 -2.75 -10.34
C ARG A 10 3.79 -2.44 -9.35
N GLN A 11 3.63 -3.27 -8.31
CA GLN A 11 2.61 -3.07 -7.28
C GLN A 11 2.85 -1.79 -6.48
N GLY A 12 4.11 -1.40 -6.25
CA GLY A 12 4.39 -0.14 -5.56
C GLY A 12 4.04 1.10 -6.36
N VAL A 13 4.43 1.13 -7.64
CA VAL A 13 4.06 2.22 -8.54
C VAL A 13 2.55 2.25 -8.76
N GLN A 14 1.93 1.09 -8.97
CA GLN A 14 0.49 0.98 -9.15
C GLN A 14 -0.26 1.44 -7.91
N GLY A 15 0.14 1.04 -6.70
CA GLY A 15 -0.56 1.43 -5.47
C GLY A 15 -0.65 2.95 -5.28
N ILE A 16 0.44 3.67 -5.58
CA ILE A 16 0.46 5.14 -5.50
C ILE A 16 -0.34 5.76 -6.66
N SER A 17 -0.16 5.23 -7.86
CA SER A 17 -0.85 5.76 -9.05
C SER A 17 -2.35 5.56 -8.97
N ASP A 18 -2.81 4.43 -8.44
CA ASP A 18 -4.22 4.09 -8.31
C ASP A 18 -4.93 5.02 -7.31
N ILE A 19 -4.26 5.41 -6.21
CA ILE A 19 -4.79 6.40 -5.25
C ILE A 19 -5.14 7.73 -5.94
N ILE A 20 -4.33 8.14 -6.93
CA ILE A 20 -4.46 9.43 -7.61
C ILE A 20 -5.42 9.33 -8.81
N THR A 21 -5.36 8.22 -9.54
CA THR A 21 -5.99 8.09 -10.86
C THR A 21 -7.33 7.36 -10.83
N ILE A 22 -7.59 6.52 -9.84
CA ILE A 22 -8.81 5.73 -9.72
C ILE A 22 -9.68 6.30 -8.61
N PRO A 23 -10.84 6.89 -8.93
CA PRO A 23 -11.77 7.34 -7.92
C PRO A 23 -12.34 6.15 -7.13
N GLY A 24 -11.99 6.05 -5.86
CA GLY A 24 -12.61 5.20 -4.86
C GLY A 24 -13.67 5.94 -4.03
N LEU A 25 -14.19 5.25 -3.02
CA LEU A 25 -15.10 5.84 -2.02
C LEU A 25 -14.42 6.91 -1.16
N VAL A 26 -13.11 6.74 -0.95
CA VAL A 26 -12.24 7.69 -0.23
C VAL A 26 -11.07 7.98 -1.15
N ASN A 27 -11.09 9.15 -1.76
CA ASN A 27 -9.99 9.63 -2.58
C ASN A 27 -9.03 10.46 -1.74
N VAL A 28 -7.75 10.30 -2.04
CA VAL A 28 -6.68 11.13 -1.52
C VAL A 28 -6.12 11.90 -2.71
N ASP A 29 -5.78 13.17 -2.53
CA ASP A 29 -5.21 13.96 -3.62
C ASP A 29 -3.69 13.75 -3.72
N PHE A 30 -3.11 14.19 -4.84
CA PHE A 30 -1.67 14.08 -5.06
C PHE A 30 -0.86 14.91 -4.04
N ALA A 31 -1.41 16.00 -3.53
CA ALA A 31 -0.71 16.88 -2.60
C ALA A 31 -0.54 16.20 -1.23
N ASP A 32 -1.55 15.48 -0.75
CA ASP A 32 -1.54 14.69 0.47
C ASP A 32 -0.53 13.54 0.38
N VAL A 33 -0.57 12.77 -0.72
CA VAL A 33 0.41 11.69 -0.95
C VAL A 33 1.82 12.26 -1.03
N ARG A 34 2.01 13.34 -1.78
CA ARG A 34 3.31 14.02 -1.89
C ARG A 34 3.78 14.55 -0.53
N ALA A 35 2.90 15.10 0.30
CA ALA A 35 3.27 15.63 1.62
C ALA A 35 3.73 14.53 2.58
N VAL A 36 3.12 13.34 2.52
CA VAL A 36 3.52 12.18 3.33
C VAL A 36 4.81 11.54 2.84
N MET A 37 5.02 11.51 1.51
CA MET A 37 6.19 10.87 0.90
C MET A 37 7.40 11.79 0.75
N ALA A 38 7.20 13.11 0.66
CA ALA A 38 8.29 14.07 0.55
C ALA A 38 9.13 14.06 1.83
N ASP A 39 10.45 14.00 1.67
CA ASP A 39 11.43 13.99 2.77
C ASP A 39 11.26 12.85 3.80
N ALA A 40 10.45 11.83 3.48
CA ALA A 40 10.21 10.68 4.36
C ALA A 40 11.47 9.78 4.52
N GLY A 41 12.42 9.88 3.59
CA GLY A 41 13.62 9.05 3.56
C GLY A 41 13.31 7.62 3.08
N SER A 42 13.79 6.62 3.81
CA SER A 42 13.53 5.22 3.49
C SER A 42 12.06 4.87 3.72
N ALA A 43 11.41 4.33 2.70
CA ALA A 43 10.06 3.80 2.80
C ALA A 43 10.09 2.27 2.79
N LEU A 44 9.13 1.67 3.49
CA LEU A 44 8.87 0.23 3.46
C LEU A 44 7.47 0.01 2.89
N MET A 45 7.30 -1.07 2.14
CA MET A 45 6.04 -1.41 1.50
C MET A 45 5.61 -2.81 1.90
N GLY A 46 4.42 -2.92 2.48
CA GLY A 46 3.76 -4.20 2.74
C GLY A 46 2.56 -4.38 1.82
N ILE A 47 2.42 -5.57 1.25
CA ILE A 47 1.29 -5.91 0.37
C ILE A 47 0.59 -7.12 0.96
N GLY A 48 -0.73 -7.04 1.05
CA GLY A 48 -1.58 -8.09 1.57
C GLY A 48 -2.84 -8.26 0.75
N ILE A 49 -3.31 -9.50 0.66
CA ILE A 49 -4.52 -9.87 -0.08
C ILE A 49 -5.40 -10.66 0.88
N GLY A 50 -6.68 -10.31 0.96
CA GLY A 50 -7.68 -11.01 1.76
C GLY A 50 -8.90 -11.35 0.93
N SER A 51 -9.65 -12.37 1.34
CA SER A 51 -10.86 -12.81 0.64
C SER A 51 -11.98 -13.21 1.61
N GLY A 52 -13.21 -13.34 1.11
CA GLY A 52 -14.36 -13.69 1.94
C GLY A 52 -14.84 -12.57 2.88
N LYS A 53 -15.54 -12.95 3.96
CA LYS A 53 -16.21 -12.00 4.88
C LYS A 53 -15.24 -11.09 5.64
N SER A 54 -14.03 -11.57 5.90
CA SER A 54 -13.00 -10.83 6.66
C SER A 54 -11.90 -10.26 5.77
N ARG A 55 -12.14 -10.15 4.45
CA ARG A 55 -11.14 -9.75 3.44
C ARG A 55 -10.35 -8.50 3.79
N ALA A 56 -11.03 -7.47 4.31
CA ALA A 56 -10.38 -6.21 4.66
C ALA A 56 -9.38 -6.40 5.82
N LYS A 57 -9.80 -7.11 6.87
CA LYS A 57 -8.95 -7.39 8.04
C LYS A 57 -7.79 -8.32 7.65
N GLU A 58 -8.06 -9.38 6.91
CA GLU A 58 -7.04 -10.33 6.46
C GLU A 58 -6.02 -9.67 5.55
N GLY A 59 -6.46 -8.86 4.59
CA GLY A 59 -5.57 -8.11 3.69
C GLY A 59 -4.70 -7.13 4.46
N ALA A 60 -5.27 -6.38 5.42
CA ALA A 60 -4.51 -5.46 6.26
C ALA A 60 -3.47 -6.20 7.12
N VAL A 61 -3.85 -7.31 7.77
CA VAL A 61 -2.93 -8.11 8.59
C VAL A 61 -1.79 -8.69 7.74
N ALA A 62 -2.11 -9.22 6.56
CA ALA A 62 -1.10 -9.75 5.64
C ALA A 62 -0.15 -8.65 5.13
N ALA A 63 -0.65 -7.43 4.92
CA ALA A 63 0.17 -6.30 4.50
C ALA A 63 1.15 -5.87 5.59
N ILE A 64 0.71 -5.73 6.85
CA ILE A 64 1.59 -5.34 7.97
C ILE A 64 2.57 -6.43 8.38
N SER A 65 2.25 -7.70 8.10
CA SER A 65 3.14 -8.84 8.37
C SER A 65 3.95 -9.26 7.15
N SER A 66 3.98 -8.43 6.09
CA SER A 66 4.64 -8.77 4.83
C SER A 66 6.16 -8.83 5.03
N PRO A 67 6.86 -9.82 4.45
CA PRO A 67 8.32 -9.91 4.51
C PRO A 67 9.04 -8.77 3.78
N LEU A 68 8.30 -7.96 3.01
CA LEU A 68 8.80 -6.73 2.37
C LEU A 68 8.94 -5.57 3.38
N LEU A 69 8.31 -5.68 4.55
CA LEU A 69 8.54 -4.80 5.70
C LEU A 69 9.70 -5.39 6.53
N GLU A 70 10.93 -5.08 6.13
CA GLU A 70 12.14 -5.55 6.87
C GLU A 70 12.22 -4.96 8.30
N SER A 71 11.54 -3.84 8.54
CA SER A 71 11.37 -3.23 9.86
C SER A 71 9.89 -3.10 10.20
N SER A 72 9.56 -3.13 11.50
CA SER A 72 8.20 -2.90 11.98
C SER A 72 7.69 -1.53 11.51
N ILE A 73 6.38 -1.42 11.27
CA ILE A 73 5.73 -0.12 11.01
C ILE A 73 5.77 0.81 12.24
N GLU A 74 6.14 0.28 13.41
CA GLU A 74 6.35 1.05 14.63
C GLU A 74 7.42 2.14 14.43
N GLY A 75 7.01 3.41 14.54
CA GLY A 75 7.89 4.56 14.37
C GLY A 75 7.78 5.26 13.00
N ALA A 76 6.97 4.74 12.08
CA ALA A 76 6.66 5.44 10.83
C ALA A 76 6.00 6.79 11.12
N LYS A 77 6.57 7.87 10.57
CA LYS A 77 6.04 9.25 10.72
C LYS A 77 4.90 9.57 9.75
N GLY A 78 4.76 8.75 8.71
CA GLY A 78 3.77 8.89 7.67
C GLY A 78 3.45 7.53 7.07
N VAL A 79 2.17 7.28 6.80
CA VAL A 79 1.69 6.03 6.20
C VAL A 79 0.77 6.39 5.05
N VAL A 80 1.05 5.85 3.87
CA VAL A 80 0.13 5.86 2.74
C VAL A 80 -0.52 4.49 2.68
N PHE A 81 -1.85 4.45 2.79
CA PHE A 81 -2.61 3.21 2.81
C PHE A 81 -3.57 3.18 1.62
N ASN A 82 -3.34 2.24 0.70
CA ASN A 82 -4.21 2.01 -0.44
C ASN A 82 -5.06 0.75 -0.22
N ILE A 83 -6.35 0.82 -0.50
CA ILE A 83 -7.25 -0.33 -0.49
C ILE A 83 -7.90 -0.45 -1.86
N THR A 84 -7.59 -1.53 -2.57
CA THR A 84 -8.24 -1.86 -3.84
C THR A 84 -9.17 -3.06 -3.64
N GLY A 85 -10.43 -2.92 -4.05
CA GLY A 85 -11.45 -3.96 -3.99
C GLY A 85 -12.41 -3.87 -5.17
N GLY A 86 -13.27 -4.88 -5.31
CA GLY A 86 -14.37 -4.85 -6.28
C GLY A 86 -15.52 -3.93 -5.82
N GLN A 87 -16.61 -3.91 -6.58
CA GLN A 87 -17.80 -3.08 -6.30
C GLN A 87 -18.74 -3.67 -5.23
N ASP A 88 -18.34 -4.77 -4.62
CA ASP A 88 -19.11 -5.63 -3.72
C ASP A 88 -18.99 -5.25 -2.24
#